data_AF-A0A371BYB9-F1
#
_entry.id   AF-A0A371BYB9-F1
#
_cell.length_a   1.000
_cell.length_b   1.000
_cell.length_c   1.000
_cell.angle_alpha   90.00
_cell.angle_beta   90.00
_cell.angle_gamma   90.00
#
_symmetry.space_group_name_H-M   'P 1'
#
loop_
_entity.id
_entity.type
_entity.pdbx_description
1 polymer ?
#
loop_
_entity_poly.entity_id
_entity_poly.type
_entity_poly.pdbx_seq_one_letter_code
_entity_poly.pdbx_strand_id
1 'polypeptide(L)'
;MTIWLSVEAKMITWNASDLAGRIRQAQEYGFSDVDPKSADNFDWTGFKAKRDAYVKRLNGIYERNLQKEGVEYVFGWATLYKQEGQEFPLVLAKSDDGNAKLYSAKKIKIATGGKPILPEVPGAEYGINSDGFFALETQPKRAAVVGGGYIDVELAGVFHGLNSETTLFCRGQTVLRATPSPTTNKEGINVLKGSGVKKIPLKDTLNLSEFGIKTNKRGYIEVYECQQSSFDNIYSLGDVCCKVELIPQLLLLDEICDQKQDYTEVPSAVFSHPEVGSIGITEAAAKEQYGEDNVKIYTSKFVAMYYAMLQEKAPTAYKLVCVGKDEKVVGLHIVGTDSSEILQGFGVAVRMGATKADFDNVVALCPTSAEELGQRRY
;
A
#
# COMPACT_ATOMS: atom_id res chain seq x y z
N MET A 1 -13.74 -0.20 10.00
CA MET A 1 -12.57 0.56 10.51
C MET A 1 -11.27 -0.26 10.53
N THR A 2 -11.22 -1.43 9.88
CA THR A 2 -10.09 -2.37 9.98
C THR A 2 -8.93 -2.07 9.02
N ILE A 3 -9.20 -1.46 7.86
CA ILE A 3 -8.16 -1.19 6.84
C ILE A 3 -7.20 -0.08 7.25
N TRP A 4 -7.69 0.98 7.91
CA TRP A 4 -6.83 2.09 8.32
C TRP A 4 -5.70 1.57 9.22
N LEU A 5 -6.06 0.82 10.26
CA LEU A 5 -5.17 0.33 11.33
C LEU A 5 -4.05 -0.61 10.88
N SER A 6 -4.22 -1.30 9.74
CA SER A 6 -3.19 -2.20 9.24
C SER A 6 -2.00 -1.45 8.64
N VAL A 7 -2.21 -0.23 8.12
CA VAL A 7 -1.12 0.59 7.58
C VAL A 7 -0.27 1.19 8.68
N GLU A 8 -0.84 1.72 9.76
CA GLU A 8 -0.02 2.21 10.87
C GLU A 8 0.71 1.06 11.57
N ALA A 9 0.05 -0.07 11.79
CA ALA A 9 0.70 -1.25 12.37
C ALA A 9 1.86 -1.77 11.49
N LYS A 10 1.66 -1.80 10.17
CA LYS A 10 2.71 -2.12 9.19
C LYS A 10 3.87 -1.14 9.30
N MET A 11 3.61 0.16 9.23
CA MET A 11 4.66 1.20 9.24
C MET A 11 5.47 1.19 10.54
N ILE A 12 4.81 1.00 11.69
CA ILE A 12 5.51 0.85 12.98
C ILE A 12 6.44 -0.38 12.96
N THR A 13 6.01 -1.47 12.33
CA THR A 13 6.81 -2.69 12.22
C THR A 13 7.94 -2.55 11.20
N TRP A 14 7.72 -1.84 10.10
CA TRP A 14 8.77 -1.47 9.14
C TRP A 14 9.84 -0.59 9.79
N ASN A 15 9.45 0.46 10.54
CA ASN A 15 10.39 1.31 11.28
C ASN A 15 11.26 0.52 12.26
N ALA A 16 10.71 -0.51 12.92
CA ALA A 16 11.49 -1.39 13.78
C ALA A 16 12.53 -2.21 13.00
N SER A 17 12.16 -2.67 11.80
CA SER A 17 13.05 -3.38 10.88
C SER A 17 14.17 -2.48 10.33
N ASP A 18 13.82 -1.26 9.89
CA ASP A 18 14.79 -0.26 9.44
C ASP A 18 15.76 0.10 10.57
N LEU A 19 15.25 0.33 11.79
CA LEU A 19 16.08 0.60 12.96
C LEU A 19 17.05 -0.55 13.27
N ALA A 20 16.61 -1.81 13.14
CA ALA A 20 17.49 -2.97 13.29
C ALA A 20 18.63 -2.95 12.26
N GLY A 21 18.34 -2.56 11.01
CA GLY A 21 19.36 -2.29 9.99
C GLY A 21 20.36 -1.22 10.41
N ARG A 22 19.87 -0.07 10.90
CA ARG A 22 20.72 1.04 11.36
C ARG A 22 21.61 0.67 12.55
N ILE A 23 21.10 -0.13 13.49
CA ILE A 23 21.89 -0.65 14.62
C ILE A 23 23.07 -1.48 14.11
N ARG A 24 22.83 -2.36 13.12
CA ARG A 24 23.91 -3.18 12.54
C ARG A 24 24.98 -2.34 11.84
N GLN A 25 24.60 -1.21 11.27
CA GLN A 25 25.48 -0.31 10.52
C GLN A 25 26.19 0.74 11.41
N ALA A 26 25.77 0.90 12.67
CA ALA A 26 26.22 2.00 13.52
C ALA A 26 27.74 2.04 13.74
N GLN A 27 28.40 0.88 13.85
CA GLN A 27 29.86 0.83 14.05
C GLN A 27 30.66 1.41 12.88
N GLU A 28 30.13 1.32 11.64
CA GLU A 28 30.78 1.88 10.46
C GLU A 28 30.76 3.41 10.43
N TYR A 29 29.82 4.00 11.18
CA TYR A 29 29.76 5.44 11.46
C TYR A 29 30.50 5.86 12.74
N GLY A 30 31.24 4.95 13.37
CA GLY A 30 32.09 5.25 14.53
C GLY A 30 31.42 5.06 15.90
N PHE A 31 30.20 4.51 15.96
CA PHE A 31 29.55 4.16 17.23
C PHE A 31 30.10 2.81 17.76
N SER A 32 31.35 2.80 18.20
CA SER A 32 32.09 1.58 18.58
C SER A 32 31.41 0.73 19.67
N ASP A 33 30.68 1.39 20.58
CA ASP A 33 30.08 0.74 21.75
C ASP A 33 28.70 0.13 21.47
N VAL A 34 28.15 0.37 20.26
CA VAL A 34 26.92 -0.29 19.82
C VAL A 34 27.28 -1.69 19.34
N ASP A 35 26.71 -2.73 19.97
CA ASP A 35 26.83 -4.11 19.50
C ASP A 35 25.85 -4.35 18.34
N PRO A 36 26.31 -4.61 17.10
CA PRO A 36 25.45 -4.91 15.96
C PRO A 36 24.50 -6.08 16.22
N LYS A 37 24.92 -7.06 17.04
CA LYS A 37 24.12 -8.24 17.37
C LYS A 37 22.95 -7.93 18.31
N SER A 38 22.91 -6.74 18.92
CA SER A 38 21.74 -6.35 19.72
C SER A 38 20.48 -6.25 18.87
N ALA A 39 20.61 -5.99 17.56
CA ALA A 39 19.50 -6.01 16.61
C ALA A 39 18.88 -7.40 16.43
N ASP A 40 19.64 -8.47 16.67
CA ASP A 40 19.21 -9.85 16.48
C ASP A 40 18.42 -10.40 17.68
N ASN A 41 18.49 -9.72 18.83
CA ASN A 41 17.75 -10.03 20.05
C ASN A 41 16.49 -9.15 20.18
N PHE A 42 15.77 -8.95 19.07
CA PHE A 42 14.59 -8.11 19.03
C PHE A 42 13.47 -8.67 19.94
N ASP A 43 13.05 -7.88 20.94
CA ASP A 43 11.92 -8.21 21.81
C ASP A 43 10.59 -8.00 21.08
N TRP A 44 10.21 -9.00 20.28
CA TRP A 44 8.97 -8.99 19.51
C TRP A 44 7.73 -8.84 20.38
N THR A 45 7.68 -9.53 21.53
CA THR A 45 6.51 -9.52 22.41
C THR A 45 6.33 -8.15 23.06
N GLY A 46 7.39 -7.56 23.60
CA GLY A 46 7.35 -6.20 24.16
C GLY A 46 7.07 -5.15 23.09
N PHE A 47 7.62 -5.30 21.88
CA PHE A 47 7.31 -4.45 20.74
C PHE A 47 5.83 -4.53 20.35
N LYS A 48 5.29 -5.73 20.17
CA LYS A 48 3.88 -5.97 19.82
C LYS A 48 2.95 -5.31 20.83
N ALA A 49 3.20 -5.47 22.13
CA ALA A 49 2.39 -4.84 23.17
C ALA A 49 2.33 -3.30 23.02
N LYS A 50 3.46 -2.66 22.68
CA LYS A 50 3.52 -1.20 22.44
C LYS A 50 2.78 -0.80 21.16
N ARG A 51 2.97 -1.57 20.07
CA ARG A 51 2.27 -1.35 18.79
C ARG A 51 0.77 -1.48 18.97
N ASP A 52 0.29 -2.54 19.61
CA ASP A 52 -1.12 -2.81 19.83
C ASP A 52 -1.76 -1.73 20.74
N ALA A 53 -1.03 -1.25 21.76
CA ALA A 53 -1.47 -0.13 22.60
C ALA A 53 -1.61 1.17 21.79
N TYR A 54 -0.69 1.45 20.86
CA TYR A 54 -0.76 2.60 19.97
C TYR A 54 -1.98 2.52 19.04
N VAL A 55 -2.21 1.37 18.40
CA VAL A 55 -3.38 1.12 17.55
C VAL A 55 -4.68 1.29 18.34
N LYS A 56 -4.75 0.75 19.57
CA LYS A 56 -5.93 0.93 20.45
C LYS A 56 -6.17 2.40 20.78
N ARG A 57 -5.12 3.20 20.99
CA ARG A 57 -5.25 4.63 21.21
C ARG A 57 -5.81 5.35 19.98
N LEU A 58 -5.37 4.99 18.77
CA LEU A 58 -5.90 5.53 17.52
C LEU A 58 -7.38 5.20 17.36
N ASN A 59 -7.82 3.98 17.65
CA ASN A 59 -9.24 3.60 17.64
C ASN A 59 -10.07 4.53 18.52
N GLY A 60 -9.61 4.77 19.74
CA GLY A 60 -10.29 5.70 20.64
C GLY A 60 -10.33 7.15 20.12
N ILE A 61 -9.35 7.59 19.33
CA ILE A 61 -9.38 8.91 18.68
C ILE A 61 -10.48 8.94 17.62
N TYR A 62 -10.56 7.92 16.75
CA TYR A 62 -11.61 7.84 15.73
C TYR A 62 -13.01 7.78 16.35
N GLU A 63 -13.22 6.97 17.38
CA GLU A 63 -14.49 6.89 18.11
C GLU A 63 -14.89 8.26 18.69
N ARG A 64 -13.95 8.97 19.32
CA ARG A 64 -14.24 10.32 19.86
C ARG A 64 -14.55 11.33 18.76
N ASN A 65 -13.87 11.26 17.61
CA ASN A 65 -14.16 12.13 16.48
C ASN A 65 -15.57 11.86 15.94
N LEU A 66 -15.95 10.60 15.75
CA LEU A 66 -17.31 10.24 15.32
C LEU A 66 -18.38 10.74 16.31
N GLN A 67 -18.15 10.59 17.61
CA GLN A 67 -19.04 11.10 18.65
C GLN A 67 -19.16 12.63 18.62
N LYS A 68 -18.04 13.33 18.43
CA LYS A 68 -18.00 14.79 18.33
C LYS A 68 -18.80 15.31 17.13
N GLU A 69 -18.74 14.60 16.01
CA GLU A 69 -19.50 14.91 14.79
C GLU A 69 -20.96 14.39 14.85
N GLY A 70 -21.39 13.80 15.97
CA GLY A 70 -22.76 13.30 16.15
C GLY A 70 -23.11 12.06 15.32
N VAL A 71 -22.11 11.30 14.88
CA VAL A 71 -22.31 10.08 14.09
C VAL A 71 -22.71 8.91 14.98
N GLU A 72 -23.90 8.34 14.76
CA GLU A 72 -24.31 7.06 15.34
C GLU A 72 -23.50 5.93 14.69
N TYR A 73 -22.89 5.07 15.50
CA TYR A 73 -22.18 3.88 15.02
C TYR A 73 -22.63 2.63 15.78
N VAL A 74 -22.62 1.49 15.08
CA VAL A 74 -22.97 0.18 15.61
C VAL A 74 -21.76 -0.73 15.45
N PHE A 75 -21.25 -1.27 16.56
CA PHE A 75 -20.24 -2.33 16.52
C PHE A 75 -20.92 -3.65 16.20
N GLY A 76 -20.70 -4.17 14.99
CA GLY A 76 -21.20 -5.45 14.54
C GLY A 76 -21.25 -5.57 13.02
N TRP A 77 -22.15 -6.44 12.54
CA TRP A 77 -22.27 -6.77 11.11
C TRP A 77 -23.52 -6.17 10.49
N ALA A 78 -23.37 -5.59 9.30
CA ALA A 78 -24.46 -5.07 8.51
C ALA A 78 -24.65 -5.89 7.23
N THR A 79 -25.90 -6.15 6.85
CA THR A 79 -26.27 -6.78 5.58
C THR A 79 -27.41 -6.00 4.93
N LEU A 80 -27.45 -5.96 3.60
CA LEU A 80 -28.62 -5.45 2.90
C LEU A 80 -29.80 -6.40 3.12
N TYR A 81 -30.97 -5.83 3.43
CA TYR A 81 -32.19 -6.57 3.76
C TYR A 81 -33.36 -6.10 2.90
N LYS A 82 -34.03 -7.05 2.26
CA LYS A 82 -35.18 -6.80 1.40
C LYS A 82 -36.45 -7.04 2.20
N GLN A 83 -37.15 -5.96 2.53
CA GLN A 83 -38.45 -6.05 3.16
C GLN A 83 -39.55 -6.15 2.09
N GLU A 84 -40.50 -7.05 2.27
CA GLU A 84 -41.64 -7.21 1.37
C GLU A 84 -42.41 -5.88 1.24
N GLY A 85 -42.68 -5.48 -0.01
CA GLY A 85 -43.36 -4.21 -0.32
C GLY A 85 -42.48 -2.96 -0.31
N GLN A 86 -41.18 -3.06 -0.04
CA GLN A 86 -40.24 -1.94 -0.20
C GLN A 86 -39.47 -2.00 -1.53
N GLU A 87 -39.37 -0.85 -2.19
CA GLU A 87 -38.59 -0.68 -3.43
C GLU A 87 -37.09 -0.54 -3.17
N PHE A 88 -36.68 -0.10 -1.97
CA PHE A 88 -35.29 0.19 -1.62
C PHE A 88 -34.77 -0.76 -0.53
N PRO A 89 -33.48 -1.14 -0.55
CA PRO A 89 -32.88 -1.97 0.49
C PRO A 89 -32.87 -1.25 1.85
N LEU A 90 -33.15 -2.01 2.90
CA LEU A 90 -32.84 -1.65 4.28
C LEU A 90 -31.46 -2.18 4.68
N VAL A 91 -30.91 -1.66 5.76
CA VAL A 91 -29.69 -2.19 6.38
C VAL A 91 -30.06 -2.88 7.67
N LEU A 92 -29.86 -4.20 7.73
CA LEU A 92 -29.96 -4.96 8.98
C LEU A 92 -28.59 -4.91 9.66
N ALA A 93 -28.47 -4.17 10.75
CA ALA A 93 -27.27 -4.19 11.59
C ALA A 93 -27.51 -5.11 12.79
N LYS A 94 -26.61 -6.08 12.98
CA LYS A 94 -26.53 -6.96 14.13
C LYS A 94 -25.32 -6.56 14.95
N SER A 95 -25.53 -6.00 16.12
CA SER A 95 -24.45 -5.60 17.01
C SER A 95 -23.84 -6.80 17.74
N ASP A 96 -22.60 -6.62 18.20
CA ASP A 96 -21.83 -7.66 18.90
C ASP A 96 -22.47 -8.06 20.24
N ASP A 97 -23.30 -7.19 20.83
CA ASP A 97 -24.10 -7.47 22.04
C ASP A 97 -25.37 -8.30 21.77
N GLY A 98 -25.60 -8.70 20.51
CA GLY A 98 -26.73 -9.53 20.09
C GLY A 98 -27.98 -8.77 19.67
N ASN A 99 -28.00 -7.43 19.74
CA ASN A 99 -29.12 -6.65 19.25
C ASN A 99 -29.16 -6.61 17.71
N ALA A 100 -30.35 -6.55 17.14
CA ALA A 100 -30.55 -6.39 15.70
C ALA A 100 -31.52 -5.25 15.42
N LYS A 101 -31.15 -4.35 14.51
CA LYS A 101 -31.95 -3.17 14.15
C LYS A 101 -31.93 -2.97 12.64
N LEU A 102 -33.09 -2.64 12.08
CA LEU A 102 -33.23 -2.23 10.69
C LEU A 102 -33.10 -0.72 10.59
N TYR A 103 -32.28 -0.28 9.63
CA TYR A 103 -32.07 1.12 9.30
C TYR A 103 -32.54 1.37 7.88
N SER A 104 -33.22 2.50 7.68
CA SER A 104 -33.52 3.06 6.36
C SER A 104 -32.71 4.34 6.16
N ALA A 105 -32.25 4.57 4.94
CA ALA A 105 -31.51 5.78 4.59
C ALA A 105 -31.79 6.16 3.14
N LYS A 106 -31.77 7.46 2.85
CA LYS A 106 -31.88 7.98 1.47
C LYS A 106 -30.67 7.59 0.61
N LYS A 107 -29.50 7.42 1.23
CA LYS A 107 -28.25 7.00 0.59
C LYS A 107 -27.54 6.00 1.49
N ILE A 108 -27.08 4.89 0.92
CA ILE A 108 -26.32 3.84 1.60
C ILE A 108 -24.93 3.79 0.99
N LYS A 109 -23.89 3.85 1.83
CA LYS A 109 -22.49 3.75 1.39
C LYS A 109 -21.89 2.41 1.82
N ILE A 110 -21.33 1.68 0.86
CA ILE A 110 -20.62 0.42 1.08
C ILE A 110 -19.11 0.70 1.02
N ALA A 111 -18.48 0.69 2.19
CA ALA A 111 -17.04 0.90 2.38
C ALA A 111 -16.43 -0.25 3.21
N THR A 112 -16.78 -1.48 2.87
CA THR A 112 -16.44 -2.68 3.66
C THR A 112 -15.00 -3.17 3.50
N GLY A 113 -14.29 -2.65 2.49
CA GLY A 113 -12.92 -3.06 2.23
C GLY A 113 -12.77 -4.44 1.58
N GLY A 114 -11.54 -4.93 1.56
CA GLY A 114 -11.18 -6.30 1.16
C GLY A 114 -10.82 -7.19 2.35
N LYS A 115 -10.71 -8.50 2.10
CA LYS A 115 -10.20 -9.48 3.06
C LYS A 115 -9.17 -10.39 2.39
N PRO A 116 -8.03 -10.72 3.04
CA PRO A 116 -7.11 -11.72 2.53
C PRO A 116 -7.79 -13.07 2.36
N ILE A 117 -7.39 -13.80 1.32
CA ILE A 117 -7.98 -15.10 0.98
C ILE A 117 -6.88 -16.15 1.01
N LEU A 118 -7.17 -17.28 1.66
CA LEU A 118 -6.28 -18.43 1.68
C LEU A 118 -6.44 -19.23 0.38
N PRO A 119 -5.34 -19.70 -0.23
CA PRO A 119 -5.42 -20.51 -1.43
C PRO A 119 -6.08 -21.86 -1.17
N GLU A 120 -6.83 -22.36 -2.15
CA GLU A 120 -7.44 -23.69 -2.11
C GLU A 120 -6.41 -24.78 -2.45
N VAL A 121 -5.42 -24.97 -1.58
CA VAL A 121 -4.39 -26.01 -1.70
C VAL A 121 -4.28 -26.77 -0.37
N PRO A 122 -4.00 -28.09 -0.38
CA PRO A 122 -3.79 -28.84 0.85
C PRO A 122 -2.69 -28.21 1.72
N GLY A 123 -2.98 -27.98 3.01
CA GLY A 123 -2.06 -27.37 3.96
C GLY A 123 -2.06 -25.84 3.97
N ALA A 124 -2.91 -25.18 3.17
CA ALA A 124 -3.09 -23.73 3.24
C ALA A 124 -3.57 -23.26 4.63
N GLU A 125 -4.28 -24.12 5.37
CA GLU A 125 -4.72 -23.91 6.74
C GLU A 125 -3.59 -23.76 7.77
N TYR A 126 -2.37 -24.21 7.44
CA TYR A 126 -1.18 -24.00 8.27
C TYR A 126 -0.51 -22.64 8.03
N GLY A 127 -0.87 -21.97 6.94
CA GLY A 127 -0.39 -20.63 6.62
C GLY A 127 -1.16 -19.56 7.39
N ILE A 128 -0.54 -18.39 7.46
CA ILE A 128 -1.18 -17.17 7.95
C ILE A 128 -1.20 -16.12 6.83
N ASN A 129 -2.12 -15.17 6.94
CA ASN A 129 -2.17 -14.00 6.06
C ASN A 129 -1.60 -12.75 6.79
N SER A 130 -1.76 -11.56 6.21
CA SER A 130 -1.34 -10.30 6.82
C SER A 130 -1.98 -10.05 8.19
N ASP A 131 -3.23 -10.45 8.41
CA ASP A 131 -3.87 -10.31 9.73
C ASP A 131 -3.17 -11.22 10.75
N GLY A 132 -2.87 -12.46 10.34
CA GLY A 132 -2.11 -13.40 11.17
C GLY A 132 -0.67 -12.95 11.45
N PHE A 133 -0.03 -12.24 10.52
CA PHE A 133 1.28 -11.60 10.75
C PHE A 133 1.22 -10.63 11.93
N PHE A 134 0.23 -9.75 11.98
CA PHE A 134 0.08 -8.82 13.09
C PHE A 134 -0.33 -9.52 14.39
N ALA A 135 -0.97 -10.69 14.32
CA ALA A 135 -1.33 -11.49 15.48
C ALA A 135 -0.18 -12.33 16.06
N LEU A 136 0.98 -12.43 15.40
CA LEU A 136 2.12 -13.20 15.90
C LEU A 136 2.58 -12.70 17.27
N GLU A 137 2.52 -13.54 18.29
CA GLU A 137 3.00 -13.20 19.65
C GLU A 137 4.52 -13.35 19.80
N THR A 138 5.14 -14.14 18.93
CA THR A 138 6.58 -14.37 18.89
C THR A 138 7.10 -14.27 17.46
N GLN A 139 8.36 -13.87 17.32
CA GLN A 139 9.02 -13.82 16.03
C GLN A 139 9.33 -15.23 15.52
N PRO A 140 8.96 -15.59 14.29
CA PRO A 140 9.36 -16.86 13.68
C PRO A 140 10.85 -16.82 13.33
N LYS A 141 11.58 -17.91 13.61
CA LYS A 141 12.99 -18.03 13.19
C LYS A 141 13.15 -18.12 11.66
N ARG A 142 12.16 -18.71 10.99
CA ARG A 142 12.12 -18.90 9.53
C ARG A 142 10.75 -18.50 9.01
N ALA A 143 10.71 -17.73 7.93
CA ALA A 143 9.48 -17.23 7.32
C ALA A 143 9.46 -17.53 5.82
N ALA A 144 8.35 -18.09 5.34
CA ALA A 144 8.06 -18.25 3.93
C ALA A 144 6.91 -17.32 3.56
N VAL A 145 7.17 -16.35 2.67
CA VAL A 145 6.15 -15.41 2.18
C VAL A 145 5.80 -15.78 0.75
N VAL A 146 4.51 -15.98 0.45
CA VAL A 146 4.05 -16.46 -0.85
C VAL A 146 3.26 -15.37 -1.55
N GLY A 147 3.88 -14.75 -2.55
CA GLY A 147 3.29 -13.69 -3.34
C GLY A 147 4.35 -12.84 -4.04
N GLY A 148 3.94 -11.70 -4.57
CA GLY A 148 4.84 -10.78 -5.26
C GLY A 148 4.25 -9.38 -5.45
N GLY A 149 3.21 -9.07 -4.67
CA GLY A 149 2.68 -7.72 -4.52
C GLY A 149 3.43 -6.95 -3.44
N TYR A 150 2.96 -5.75 -3.14
CA TYR A 150 3.59 -4.85 -2.18
C TYR A 150 3.61 -5.43 -0.76
N ILE A 151 2.49 -5.99 -0.28
CA ILE A 151 2.40 -6.61 1.05
C ILE A 151 3.46 -7.71 1.23
N ASP A 152 3.60 -8.57 0.21
CA ASP A 152 4.53 -9.71 0.26
C ASP A 152 5.98 -9.22 0.39
N VAL A 153 6.36 -8.20 -0.37
CA VAL A 153 7.70 -7.62 -0.33
C VAL A 153 7.97 -6.89 0.99
N GLU A 154 7.00 -6.11 1.47
CA GLU A 154 7.10 -5.38 2.74
C GLU A 154 7.27 -6.35 3.92
N LEU A 155 6.42 -7.38 4.03
CA LEU A 155 6.49 -8.34 5.13
C LEU A 155 7.74 -9.23 5.05
N ALA A 156 8.16 -9.63 3.85
CA ALA A 156 9.43 -10.35 3.69
C ALA A 156 10.62 -9.49 4.11
N GLY A 157 10.63 -8.21 3.73
CA GLY A 157 11.63 -7.23 4.16
C GLY A 157 11.67 -7.08 5.68
N VAL A 158 10.49 -6.96 6.31
CA VAL A 158 10.38 -6.85 7.77
C VAL A 158 10.94 -8.07 8.49
N PHE A 159 10.53 -9.27 8.09
CA PHE A 159 11.03 -10.51 8.68
C PHE A 159 12.55 -10.61 8.53
N HIS A 160 13.08 -10.35 7.34
CA HIS A 160 14.52 -10.38 7.10
C HIS A 160 15.28 -9.36 7.94
N GLY A 161 14.85 -8.09 7.94
CA GLY A 161 15.52 -7.03 8.69
C GLY A 161 15.50 -7.26 10.21
N LEU A 162 14.47 -7.96 10.72
CA LEU A 162 14.39 -8.38 12.12
C LEU A 162 15.11 -9.71 12.42
N ASN A 163 15.87 -10.27 11.47
CA ASN A 163 16.69 -11.48 11.61
C ASN A 163 15.94 -12.83 11.52
N SER A 164 14.78 -12.89 10.85
CA SER A 164 14.18 -14.16 10.44
C SER A 164 14.79 -14.62 9.11
N GLU A 165 15.16 -15.90 9.00
CA GLU A 165 15.55 -16.50 7.71
C GLU A 165 14.33 -16.51 6.77
N THR A 166 14.38 -15.71 5.72
CA THR A 166 13.19 -15.37 4.92
C THR A 166 13.32 -15.80 3.47
N THR A 167 12.30 -16.50 2.96
CA THR A 167 12.16 -16.88 1.55
C THR A 167 10.87 -16.31 0.98
N LEU A 168 10.96 -15.60 -0.15
CA LEU A 168 9.83 -15.01 -0.88
C LEU A 168 9.57 -15.82 -2.16
N PHE A 169 8.34 -16.34 -2.30
CA PHE A 169 7.94 -17.15 -3.45
C PHE A 169 7.04 -16.34 -4.38
N CYS A 170 7.51 -16.02 -5.59
CA CYS A 170 6.74 -15.27 -6.57
C CYS A 170 6.47 -16.07 -7.84
N ARG A 171 5.25 -15.92 -8.40
CA ARG A 171 4.86 -16.56 -9.66
C ARG A 171 5.64 -16.04 -10.88
N GLY A 172 5.98 -14.76 -10.87
CA GLY A 172 6.68 -14.10 -11.97
C GLY A 172 8.20 -14.30 -11.91
N GLN A 173 8.90 -13.69 -12.88
CA GLN A 173 10.36 -13.58 -12.86
C GLN A 173 10.87 -12.44 -11.96
N THR A 174 9.97 -11.54 -11.57
CA THR A 174 10.20 -10.42 -10.66
C THR A 174 8.99 -10.21 -9.75
N VAL A 175 9.23 -9.60 -8.59
CA VAL A 175 8.19 -9.03 -7.72
C VAL A 175 7.77 -7.65 -8.25
N LEU A 176 6.71 -7.08 -7.71
CA LEU A 176 6.27 -5.71 -8.01
C LEU A 176 6.11 -5.44 -9.51
N ARG A 177 5.57 -6.38 -10.31
CA ARG A 177 5.54 -6.28 -11.79
C ARG A 177 4.86 -5.02 -12.37
N ALA A 178 4.10 -4.28 -11.57
CA ALA A 178 3.43 -3.04 -11.96
C ALA A 178 4.25 -1.77 -11.64
N THR A 179 5.33 -1.88 -10.87
CA THR A 179 6.24 -0.79 -10.50
C THR A 179 7.69 -1.24 -10.77
N PRO A 180 8.67 -0.32 -10.84
CA PRO A 180 10.05 -0.75 -10.94
C PRO A 180 10.45 -1.48 -9.67
N SER A 181 10.90 -2.73 -9.84
CA SER A 181 11.39 -3.57 -8.76
C SER A 181 12.83 -3.15 -8.42
N PRO A 182 13.18 -2.95 -7.13
CA PRO A 182 14.57 -3.12 -6.71
C PRO A 182 14.98 -4.54 -7.10
N THR A 183 16.12 -4.69 -7.75
CA THR A 183 16.65 -6.01 -8.12
C THR A 183 16.82 -6.90 -6.88
N THR A 184 15.98 -7.92 -6.74
CA THR A 184 15.68 -8.67 -5.51
C THR A 184 16.74 -9.69 -5.04
N ASN A 185 17.93 -9.74 -5.62
CA ASN A 185 18.91 -10.78 -5.27
C ASN A 185 20.04 -10.31 -4.34
N LYS A 186 20.11 -9.01 -4.02
CA LYS A 186 21.23 -8.45 -3.23
C LYS A 186 20.97 -8.35 -1.73
N GLU A 187 19.73 -8.48 -1.26
CA GLU A 187 19.36 -8.20 0.14
C GLU A 187 19.19 -9.46 1.00
N GLY A 188 19.78 -10.59 0.62
CA GLY A 188 19.74 -11.80 1.47
C GLY A 188 18.39 -12.51 1.59
N ILE A 189 17.29 -11.95 1.03
CA ILE A 189 16.01 -12.67 0.88
C ILE A 189 16.11 -13.65 -0.28
N ASN A 190 15.84 -14.94 -0.03
CA ASN A 190 15.81 -15.94 -1.09
C ASN A 190 14.51 -15.78 -1.91
N VAL A 191 14.61 -15.35 -3.17
CA VAL A 191 13.44 -15.19 -4.05
C VAL A 191 13.29 -16.37 -5.00
N LEU A 192 12.28 -17.20 -4.74
CA LEU A 192 11.93 -18.35 -5.56
C LEU A 192 10.88 -17.98 -6.61
N LYS A 193 11.29 -18.01 -7.87
CA LYS A 193 10.53 -17.54 -9.05
C LYS A 193 9.77 -18.69 -9.72
N GLY A 194 8.71 -18.38 -10.45
CA GLY A 194 7.96 -19.37 -11.23
C GLY A 194 7.11 -20.34 -10.40
N SER A 195 6.75 -19.98 -9.17
CA SER A 195 5.95 -20.84 -8.29
C SER A 195 4.47 -20.92 -8.73
N GLY A 196 3.82 -22.06 -8.48
CA GLY A 196 2.44 -22.39 -8.90
C GLY A 196 1.32 -21.66 -8.17
N VAL A 197 1.50 -20.38 -7.81
CA VAL A 197 0.55 -19.58 -7.03
C VAL A 197 -0.66 -19.16 -7.90
N LYS A 198 -1.88 -19.39 -7.39
CA LYS A 198 -3.15 -19.00 -8.05
C LYS A 198 -3.73 -17.72 -7.43
N LYS A 199 -4.48 -16.94 -8.23
CA LYS A 199 -5.17 -15.70 -7.78
C LYS A 199 -6.58 -16.04 -7.29
N ILE A 200 -7.08 -15.34 -6.28
CA ILE A 200 -8.35 -15.66 -5.61
C ILE A 200 -9.31 -14.45 -5.65
N PRO A 201 -10.61 -14.61 -6.00
CA PRO A 201 -11.58 -13.51 -6.10
C PRO A 201 -12.25 -13.17 -4.76
N LEU A 202 -12.74 -11.94 -4.60
CA LEU A 202 -13.50 -11.52 -3.41
C LEU A 202 -14.83 -12.31 -3.28
N LYS A 203 -15.21 -12.62 -2.04
CA LYS A 203 -16.48 -13.31 -1.72
C LYS A 203 -17.55 -12.29 -1.35
N ASP A 204 -18.76 -12.44 -1.90
CA ASP A 204 -19.92 -11.63 -1.50
C ASP A 204 -20.37 -12.00 -0.08
N THR A 205 -20.36 -11.02 0.82
CA THR A 205 -20.85 -11.14 2.20
C THR A 205 -21.98 -10.17 2.51
N LEU A 206 -22.40 -9.34 1.54
CA LEU A 206 -23.38 -8.26 1.73
C LEU A 206 -24.73 -8.56 1.09
N ASN A 207 -24.86 -9.74 0.48
CA ASN A 207 -26.05 -10.17 -0.24
C ASN A 207 -26.34 -9.28 -1.46
N LEU A 208 -25.29 -8.89 -2.18
CA LEU A 208 -25.36 -7.94 -3.30
C LEU A 208 -26.21 -8.49 -4.46
N SER A 209 -26.13 -9.81 -4.68
CA SER A 209 -26.82 -10.50 -5.76
C SER A 209 -28.35 -10.42 -5.65
N GLU A 210 -28.92 -10.42 -4.44
CA GLU A 210 -30.37 -10.34 -4.22
C GLU A 210 -30.96 -8.99 -4.68
N PHE A 211 -30.14 -7.93 -4.66
CA PHE A 211 -30.53 -6.58 -5.08
C PHE A 211 -30.11 -6.28 -6.52
N GLY A 212 -29.53 -7.24 -7.24
CA GLY A 212 -29.03 -7.03 -8.60
C GLY A 212 -27.86 -6.03 -8.67
N ILE A 213 -27.13 -5.83 -7.57
CA ILE A 213 -25.95 -4.98 -7.54
C ILE A 213 -24.83 -5.68 -8.32
N LYS A 214 -24.40 -5.06 -9.42
CA LYS A 214 -23.41 -5.63 -10.32
C LYS A 214 -22.03 -5.67 -9.67
N THR A 215 -21.37 -6.81 -9.82
CA THR A 215 -19.96 -6.98 -9.47
C THR A 215 -19.19 -7.47 -10.70
N ASN A 216 -17.92 -7.08 -10.79
CA ASN A 216 -17.06 -7.55 -11.87
C ASN A 216 -16.61 -9.01 -11.62
N LYS A 217 -15.89 -9.61 -12.59
CA LYS A 217 -15.38 -11.00 -12.50
C LYS A 217 -14.49 -11.30 -11.27
N ARG A 218 -14.01 -10.27 -10.56
CA ARG A 218 -13.18 -10.40 -9.35
C ARG A 218 -13.97 -10.17 -8.06
N GLY A 219 -15.26 -9.85 -8.14
CA GLY A 219 -16.14 -9.61 -7.00
C GLY A 219 -16.16 -8.17 -6.49
N TYR A 220 -15.50 -7.21 -7.17
CA TYR A 220 -15.62 -5.79 -6.81
C TYR A 220 -16.96 -5.23 -7.30
N ILE A 221 -17.58 -4.36 -6.51
CA ILE A 221 -18.79 -3.63 -6.89
C ILE A 221 -18.49 -2.73 -8.09
N GLU A 222 -19.29 -2.85 -9.14
CA GLU A 222 -19.20 -1.93 -10.28
C GLU A 222 -19.79 -0.58 -9.87
N VAL A 223 -18.98 0.45 -9.99
CA VAL A 223 -19.36 1.84 -9.72
C VAL A 223 -19.28 2.67 -10.99
N TYR A 224 -20.20 3.62 -11.11
CA TYR A 224 -20.35 4.54 -12.23
C TYR A 224 -19.95 5.96 -11.79
N GLU A 225 -20.50 6.96 -12.48
CA GLU A 225 -20.30 8.36 -12.13
C GLU A 225 -20.70 8.60 -10.66
N CYS A 226 -19.91 9.43 -9.96
CA CYS A 226 -20.13 9.73 -8.55
C CYS A 226 -20.16 8.48 -7.65
N GLN A 227 -19.40 7.42 -7.95
CA GLN A 227 -19.26 6.23 -7.10
C GLN A 227 -20.58 5.48 -6.84
N GLN A 228 -21.60 5.73 -7.67
CA GLN A 228 -22.91 5.11 -7.59
C GLN A 228 -22.82 3.68 -8.13
N SER A 229 -23.42 2.72 -7.44
CA SER A 229 -23.52 1.34 -7.93
C SER A 229 -24.59 1.20 -9.02
N SER A 230 -24.89 -0.03 -9.45
CA SER A 230 -26.03 -0.29 -10.34
C SER A 230 -27.40 -0.14 -9.68
N PHE A 231 -27.44 0.27 -8.41
CA PHE A 231 -28.66 0.55 -7.66
C PHE A 231 -28.63 2.01 -7.16
N ASP A 232 -29.70 2.77 -7.42
CA ASP A 232 -29.67 4.24 -7.40
C ASP A 232 -29.30 4.86 -6.06
N ASN A 233 -29.71 4.26 -4.94
CA ASN A 233 -29.43 4.79 -3.60
C ASN A 233 -28.20 4.16 -2.93
N ILE A 234 -27.45 3.31 -3.63
CA ILE A 234 -26.25 2.62 -3.10
C ILE A 234 -25.00 3.13 -3.80
N TYR A 235 -24.03 3.51 -2.98
CA TYR A 235 -22.72 4.03 -3.39
C TYR A 235 -21.62 3.14 -2.80
N SER A 236 -20.47 3.03 -3.46
CA SER A 236 -19.37 2.21 -2.95
C SER A 236 -18.02 2.91 -3.06
N LEU A 237 -17.16 2.74 -2.05
CA LEU A 237 -15.87 3.44 -1.93
C LEU A 237 -14.78 2.49 -1.40
N GLY A 238 -13.53 2.73 -1.80
CA GLY A 238 -12.36 2.00 -1.33
C GLY A 238 -12.23 0.60 -1.96
N ASP A 239 -11.54 -0.31 -1.28
CA ASP A 239 -11.12 -1.61 -1.83
C ASP A 239 -12.27 -2.52 -2.29
N VAL A 240 -13.52 -2.24 -1.89
CA VAL A 240 -14.69 -3.01 -2.33
C VAL A 240 -15.12 -2.68 -3.78
N CYS A 241 -14.73 -1.52 -4.32
CA CYS A 241 -15.08 -1.09 -5.68
C CYS A 241 -13.87 -0.63 -6.51
N CYS A 242 -12.74 -0.28 -5.89
CA CYS A 242 -11.59 0.33 -6.56
C CYS A 242 -10.60 -0.70 -7.12
N LYS A 243 -9.96 -0.34 -8.23
CA LYS A 243 -8.83 -1.09 -8.83
C LYS A 243 -7.47 -0.73 -8.20
N VAL A 244 -7.43 0.35 -7.43
CA VAL A 244 -6.24 0.88 -6.76
C VAL A 244 -6.55 0.88 -5.26
N GLU A 245 -5.97 -0.05 -4.52
CA GLU A 245 -6.23 -0.27 -3.09
C GLU A 245 -5.32 0.66 -2.25
N LEU A 246 -5.69 1.93 -2.07
CA LEU A 246 -4.91 2.93 -1.30
C LEU A 246 -5.80 3.78 -0.38
N ILE A 247 -5.34 4.00 0.86
CA ILE A 247 -6.08 4.71 1.93
C ILE A 247 -6.49 6.14 1.58
N PRO A 248 -5.66 7.01 0.94
CA PRO A 248 -6.04 8.40 0.68
C PRO A 248 -7.33 8.56 -0.15
N GLN A 249 -7.81 7.49 -0.78
CA GLN A 249 -9.04 7.48 -1.57
C GLN A 249 -10.34 7.48 -0.74
N LEU A 250 -10.28 7.19 0.57
CA LEU A 250 -11.46 7.04 1.45
C LEU A 250 -11.94 8.36 2.10
N LEU A 251 -11.25 9.48 1.90
CA LEU A 251 -11.41 10.70 2.71
C LEU A 251 -12.55 11.65 2.28
N LEU A 252 -13.32 11.37 1.22
CA LEU A 252 -14.39 12.26 0.75
C LEU A 252 -15.79 11.70 1.07
N LEU A 253 -16.36 12.21 2.17
CA LEU A 253 -17.60 11.71 2.77
C LEU A 253 -18.87 12.52 2.44
N ASP A 254 -18.81 13.75 1.90
CA ASP A 254 -20.02 14.60 1.87
C ASP A 254 -20.51 15.09 0.49
N GLU A 255 -19.69 15.19 -0.55
CA GLU A 255 -20.12 15.75 -1.85
C GLU A 255 -19.82 14.78 -3.01
N ILE A 256 -20.66 13.77 -3.14
CA ILE A 256 -20.40 12.60 -3.98
C ILE A 256 -20.31 12.92 -5.50
N CYS A 257 -20.86 14.06 -5.97
CA CYS A 257 -20.74 14.47 -7.37
C CYS A 257 -19.87 15.71 -7.63
N ASP A 258 -19.80 16.69 -6.73
CA ASP A 258 -19.11 17.95 -7.03
C ASP A 258 -17.57 17.85 -6.88
N GLN A 259 -17.09 16.82 -6.20
CA GLN A 259 -15.66 16.57 -5.99
C GLN A 259 -15.24 15.20 -6.54
N LYS A 260 -15.26 15.05 -7.87
CA LYS A 260 -14.81 13.82 -8.53
C LYS A 260 -13.31 13.61 -8.31
N GLN A 261 -12.95 12.52 -7.64
CA GLN A 261 -11.55 12.13 -7.51
C GLN A 261 -11.01 11.62 -8.84
N ASP A 262 -9.94 12.23 -9.34
CA ASP A 262 -9.18 11.71 -10.47
C ASP A 262 -8.20 10.62 -9.98
N TYR A 263 -8.40 9.40 -10.47
CA TYR A 263 -7.62 8.20 -10.14
C TYR A 263 -6.45 7.95 -11.12
N THR A 264 -6.21 8.88 -12.03
CA THR A 264 -4.96 8.91 -12.79
C THR A 264 -3.84 9.47 -11.90
N GLU A 265 -2.60 9.02 -12.14
CA GLU A 265 -1.40 9.59 -11.49
C GLU A 265 -1.49 9.62 -9.95
N VAL A 266 -1.88 8.50 -9.33
CA VAL A 266 -1.91 8.37 -7.87
C VAL A 266 -0.52 7.96 -7.36
N PRO A 267 0.14 8.78 -6.51
CA PRO A 267 1.42 8.39 -5.93
C PRO A 267 1.27 7.18 -5.02
N SER A 268 2.22 6.26 -5.12
CA SER A 268 2.24 5.00 -4.37
C SER A 268 3.65 4.70 -3.87
N ALA A 269 3.75 4.18 -2.65
CA ALA A 269 5.01 3.74 -2.07
C ALA A 269 4.92 2.26 -1.65
N VAL A 270 6.04 1.55 -1.78
CA VAL A 270 6.25 0.21 -1.21
C VAL A 270 7.38 0.35 -0.21
N PHE A 271 7.09 0.01 1.04
CA PHE A 271 8.07 0.06 2.14
C PHE A 271 8.91 -1.20 2.16
N SER A 272 9.61 -1.45 1.05
CA SER A 272 10.70 -2.42 0.98
C SER A 272 11.96 -1.86 1.63
N HIS A 273 13.00 -2.67 1.68
CA HIS A 273 14.35 -2.17 1.90
C HIS A 273 15.03 -2.18 0.52
N PRO A 274 15.68 -1.08 0.08
CA PRO A 274 15.23 0.29 0.36
C PRO A 274 13.79 0.54 -0.15
N GLU A 275 13.20 1.67 0.24
CA GLU A 275 11.84 2.06 -0.17
C GLU A 275 11.74 2.28 -1.69
N VAL A 276 10.52 2.09 -2.23
CA VAL A 276 10.20 2.35 -3.63
C VAL A 276 9.03 3.33 -3.70
N GLY A 277 9.18 4.40 -4.49
CA GLY A 277 8.12 5.34 -4.82
C GLY A 277 7.77 5.30 -6.31
N SER A 278 6.49 5.45 -6.66
CA SER A 278 6.04 5.48 -8.04
C SER A 278 4.78 6.33 -8.21
N ILE A 279 4.74 7.13 -9.27
CA ILE A 279 3.55 7.84 -9.76
C ILE A 279 3.51 7.77 -11.29
N GLY A 280 2.31 7.73 -11.85
CA GLY A 280 2.11 7.73 -13.30
C GLY A 280 2.38 6.38 -13.96
N ILE A 281 2.66 6.41 -15.27
CA ILE A 281 2.81 5.20 -16.09
C ILE A 281 4.27 4.74 -16.20
N THR A 282 4.46 3.44 -16.39
CA THR A 282 5.78 2.86 -16.61
C THR A 282 6.32 3.21 -17.99
N GLU A 283 7.64 3.09 -18.19
CA GLU A 283 8.27 3.22 -19.51
C GLU A 283 7.63 2.31 -20.57
N ALA A 284 7.32 1.06 -20.22
CA ALA A 284 6.69 0.11 -21.15
C ALA A 284 5.28 0.57 -21.54
N ALA A 285 4.49 1.02 -20.56
CA ALA A 285 3.15 1.55 -20.82
C ALA A 285 3.19 2.87 -21.62
N ALA A 286 4.17 3.74 -21.37
CA ALA A 286 4.36 4.96 -22.13
C ALA A 286 4.72 4.67 -23.59
N LYS A 287 5.61 3.71 -23.85
CA LYS A 287 5.97 3.28 -25.21
C LYS A 287 4.78 2.66 -25.94
N GLU A 288 3.98 1.85 -25.26
CA GLU A 288 2.75 1.28 -25.81
C GLU A 288 1.70 2.35 -26.16
N GLN A 289 1.53 3.34 -25.27
CA GLN A 289 0.49 4.36 -25.40
C GLN A 289 0.85 5.51 -26.36
N TYR A 290 2.11 5.95 -26.38
CA TYR A 290 2.56 7.15 -27.10
C TYR A 290 3.50 6.84 -28.28
N GLY A 291 3.98 5.60 -28.41
CA GLY A 291 4.98 5.20 -29.40
C GLY A 291 6.41 5.50 -28.92
N GLU A 292 7.36 4.63 -29.27
CA GLU A 292 8.74 4.72 -28.77
C GLU A 292 9.42 6.05 -29.09
N ASP A 293 9.21 6.60 -30.29
CA ASP A 293 9.82 7.86 -30.74
C ASP A 293 9.35 9.10 -29.95
N ASN A 294 8.21 9.00 -29.26
CA ASN A 294 7.64 10.09 -28.47
C ASN A 294 7.95 9.97 -26.98
N VAL A 295 8.70 8.95 -26.55
CA VAL A 295 9.01 8.69 -25.14
C VAL A 295 10.49 8.94 -24.88
N LYS A 296 10.78 9.80 -23.90
CA LYS A 296 12.15 10.05 -23.43
C LYS A 296 12.27 9.66 -21.97
N ILE A 297 13.34 8.93 -21.65
CA ILE A 297 13.59 8.39 -20.33
C ILE A 297 14.85 9.03 -19.76
N TYR A 298 14.74 9.58 -18.55
CA TYR A 298 15.89 10.04 -17.78
C TYR A 298 16.08 9.11 -16.60
N THR A 299 17.32 8.68 -16.36
CA THR A 299 17.65 7.84 -15.21
C THR A 299 18.88 8.35 -14.48
N SER A 300 18.82 8.35 -13.15
CA SER A 300 20.01 8.52 -12.31
C SER A 300 20.21 7.25 -11.47
N LYS A 301 21.47 6.86 -11.29
CA LYS A 301 21.90 5.78 -10.39
C LYS A 301 23.09 6.28 -9.60
N PHE A 302 22.97 6.25 -8.29
CA PHE A 302 23.98 6.79 -7.39
C PHE A 302 23.97 6.00 -6.07
N VAL A 303 24.96 6.28 -5.23
CA VAL A 303 25.01 5.79 -3.86
C VAL A 303 24.52 6.94 -2.99
N ALA A 304 23.39 6.75 -2.29
CA ALA A 304 22.94 7.75 -1.33
C ALA A 304 24.02 8.02 -0.29
N MET A 305 24.19 9.28 0.12
CA MET A 305 25.29 9.70 1.00
C MET A 305 25.27 8.97 2.35
N TYR A 306 24.11 8.50 2.80
CA TYR A 306 23.95 7.61 3.95
C TYR A 306 24.79 6.32 3.86
N TYR A 307 25.06 5.82 2.65
CA TYR A 307 25.87 4.63 2.43
C TYR A 307 27.35 4.95 2.16
N ALA A 308 27.78 6.22 2.23
CA ALA A 308 29.13 6.61 1.85
C ALA A 308 30.22 5.95 2.71
N MET A 309 29.95 5.79 4.01
CA MET A 309 30.86 5.18 4.98
C MET A 309 30.65 3.67 5.16
N LEU A 310 29.57 3.11 4.60
CA LEU A 310 29.21 1.71 4.77
C LEU A 310 29.92 0.81 3.74
N GLN A 311 30.28 -0.40 4.14
CA GLN A 311 30.80 -1.46 3.27
C GLN A 311 29.71 -1.94 2.31
N GLU A 312 28.53 -2.24 2.85
CA GLU A 312 27.35 -2.65 2.10
C GLU A 312 26.52 -1.43 1.71
N LYS A 313 26.25 -1.28 0.41
CA LYS A 313 25.61 -0.09 -0.16
C LYS A 313 24.32 -0.49 -0.84
N ALA A 314 23.19 -0.05 -0.29
CA ALA A 314 21.90 -0.29 -0.93
C ALA A 314 21.79 0.51 -2.24
N PRO A 315 21.06 0.00 -3.24
CA PRO A 315 20.89 0.69 -4.52
C PRO A 315 20.04 1.96 -4.35
N THR A 316 20.43 3.05 -5.01
CA THR A 316 19.57 4.23 -5.21
C THR A 316 19.47 4.53 -6.69
N ALA A 317 18.24 4.61 -7.22
CA ALA A 317 18.01 4.80 -8.64
C ALA A 317 16.67 5.47 -8.91
N TYR A 318 16.68 6.52 -9.73
CA TYR A 318 15.51 7.31 -10.10
C TYR A 318 15.28 7.25 -11.61
N LYS A 319 14.02 7.29 -12.02
CA LYS A 319 13.58 7.27 -13.42
C LYS A 319 12.43 8.26 -13.63
N LEU A 320 12.60 9.15 -14.60
CA LEU A 320 11.53 9.97 -15.17
C LEU A 320 11.12 9.42 -16.54
N VAL A 321 9.82 9.39 -16.79
CA VAL A 321 9.21 9.01 -18.05
C VAL A 321 8.54 10.25 -18.63
N CYS A 322 9.08 10.78 -19.72
CA CYS A 322 8.62 11.99 -20.37
C CYS A 322 8.02 11.67 -21.75
N VAL A 323 6.99 12.41 -22.17
CA VAL A 323 6.37 12.22 -23.49
C VAL A 323 6.23 13.52 -24.27
N GLY A 324 6.30 13.40 -25.60
CA GLY A 324 6.09 14.50 -26.54
C GLY A 324 7.25 15.50 -26.58
N LYS A 325 7.09 16.54 -27.41
CA LYS A 325 8.13 17.56 -27.65
C LYS A 325 8.42 18.42 -26.43
N ASP A 326 7.41 18.65 -25.60
CA ASP A 326 7.52 19.46 -24.38
C ASP A 326 8.03 18.64 -23.19
N GLU A 327 8.32 17.35 -23.39
CA GLU A 327 8.80 16.43 -22.37
C GLU A 327 7.95 16.45 -21.09
N LYS A 328 6.62 16.35 -21.26
CA LYS A 328 5.69 16.23 -20.12
C LYS A 328 6.04 14.99 -19.31
N VAL A 329 6.21 15.13 -18.01
CA VAL A 329 6.48 14.00 -17.11
C VAL A 329 5.18 13.25 -16.88
N VAL A 330 5.10 12.00 -17.35
CA VAL A 330 3.93 11.12 -17.21
C VAL A 330 4.21 9.93 -16.27
N GLY A 331 5.45 9.79 -15.81
CA GLY A 331 5.85 8.79 -14.85
C GLY A 331 7.10 9.21 -14.09
N LEU A 332 7.09 8.97 -12.78
CA LEU A 332 8.25 9.12 -11.92
C LEU A 332 8.34 7.88 -11.03
N HIS A 333 9.50 7.23 -11.06
CA HIS A 333 9.75 6.05 -10.26
C HIS A 333 11.11 6.11 -9.59
N ILE A 334 11.12 5.88 -8.29
CA ILE A 334 12.29 6.10 -7.45
C ILE A 334 12.47 4.93 -6.49
N VAL A 335 13.73 4.54 -6.25
CA VAL A 335 14.09 3.54 -5.24
C VAL A 335 15.30 4.04 -4.46
N GLY A 336 15.26 3.90 -3.14
CA GLY A 336 16.28 4.39 -2.21
C GLY A 336 15.69 4.87 -0.89
N THR A 337 16.57 5.19 0.06
CA THR A 337 16.20 5.75 1.37
C THR A 337 15.30 6.98 1.20
N ASP A 338 14.24 7.07 2.01
CA ASP A 338 13.28 8.18 2.06
C ASP A 338 12.51 8.42 0.74
N SER A 339 12.50 7.47 -0.18
CA SER A 339 11.79 7.60 -1.46
C SER A 339 10.28 7.81 -1.27
N SER A 340 9.67 7.26 -0.21
CA SER A 340 8.25 7.46 0.08
C SER A 340 7.92 8.93 0.40
N GLU A 341 8.75 9.59 1.19
CA GLU A 341 8.61 11.00 1.56
C GLU A 341 8.90 11.93 0.38
N ILE A 342 9.95 11.63 -0.39
CA ILE A 342 10.33 12.41 -1.59
C ILE A 342 9.19 12.42 -2.62
N LEU A 343 8.55 11.26 -2.83
CA LEU A 343 7.53 11.09 -3.87
C LEU A 343 6.34 12.01 -3.68
N GLN A 344 5.92 12.29 -2.44
CA GLN A 344 4.69 13.06 -2.19
C GLN A 344 4.78 14.48 -2.77
N GLY A 345 5.94 15.13 -2.67
CA GLY A 345 6.17 16.46 -3.24
C GLY A 345 6.16 16.45 -4.77
N PHE A 346 6.90 15.52 -5.39
CA PHE A 346 6.91 15.38 -6.85
C PHE A 346 5.57 14.88 -7.41
N GLY A 347 4.78 14.17 -6.60
CA GLY A 347 3.44 13.74 -6.97
C GLY A 347 2.51 14.92 -7.27
N VAL A 348 2.67 16.02 -6.54
CA VAL A 348 1.96 17.29 -6.83
C VAL A 348 2.41 17.84 -8.19
N ALA A 349 3.73 17.90 -8.45
CA ALA A 349 4.27 18.44 -9.69
C ALA A 349 3.81 17.65 -10.94
N VAL A 350 3.88 16.32 -10.90
CA VAL A 350 3.41 15.45 -11.99
C VAL A 350 1.93 15.70 -12.26
N ARG A 351 1.10 15.77 -11.21
CA ARG A 351 -0.35 16.02 -11.31
C ARG A 351 -0.69 17.42 -11.82
N MET A 352 0.17 18.42 -11.58
CA MET A 352 0.09 19.74 -12.19
C MET A 352 0.48 19.75 -13.68
N GLY A 353 0.96 18.63 -14.22
CA GLY A 353 1.39 18.49 -15.60
C GLY A 353 2.80 18.99 -15.86
N ALA A 354 3.69 18.95 -14.85
CA ALA A 354 5.06 19.39 -14.96
C ALA A 354 5.81 18.73 -16.14
N THR A 355 6.66 19.53 -16.78
CA THR A 355 7.58 19.12 -17.83
C THR A 355 8.97 18.89 -17.27
N LYS A 356 9.84 18.23 -18.04
CA LYS A 356 11.26 18.11 -17.67
C LYS A 356 11.92 19.48 -17.45
N ALA A 357 11.51 20.50 -18.20
CA ALA A 357 12.00 21.85 -18.02
C ALA A 357 11.65 22.44 -16.65
N ASP A 358 10.45 22.15 -16.13
CA ASP A 358 10.06 22.58 -14.78
C ASP A 358 10.97 21.97 -13.71
N PHE A 359 11.31 20.68 -13.84
CA PHE A 359 12.27 20.01 -12.95
C PHE A 359 13.66 20.63 -13.04
N ASP A 360 14.14 20.93 -14.26
CA ASP A 360 15.45 21.55 -14.50
C ASP A 360 15.58 23.00 -14.02
N ASN A 361 14.44 23.68 -13.86
CA ASN A 361 14.39 25.06 -13.40
C ASN A 361 14.36 25.16 -11.86
N VAL A 362 14.21 24.04 -11.14
CA VAL A 362 14.30 24.01 -9.67
C VAL A 362 15.76 24.03 -9.25
N VAL A 363 16.13 25.01 -8.42
CA VAL A 363 17.45 25.03 -7.78
C VAL A 363 17.54 23.85 -6.81
N ALA A 364 18.55 23.00 -7.00
CA ALA A 364 18.78 21.81 -6.20
C ALA A 364 19.02 22.11 -4.71
N LEU A 365 18.42 21.30 -3.83
CA LEU A 365 18.73 21.26 -2.41
C LEU A 365 19.86 20.25 -2.16
N CYS A 366 21.06 20.73 -1.81
CA CYS A 366 22.25 19.90 -1.69
C CYS A 366 22.81 19.88 -0.25
N PRO A 367 23.26 18.72 0.29
CA PRO A 367 23.21 17.39 -0.31
C PRO A 367 21.90 16.65 0.01
N THR A 368 21.16 16.19 -1.01
CA THR A 368 19.99 15.32 -0.84
C THR A 368 19.87 14.31 -1.96
N SER A 369 19.31 13.12 -1.72
CA SER A 369 19.00 12.20 -2.83
C SER A 369 18.01 12.81 -3.82
N ALA A 370 17.01 13.55 -3.31
CA ALA A 370 15.95 14.18 -4.10
C ALA A 370 16.47 15.15 -5.18
N GLU A 371 17.64 15.76 -4.98
CA GLU A 371 18.22 16.72 -5.93
C GLU A 371 18.50 16.08 -7.30
N GLU A 372 18.73 14.77 -7.35
CA GLU A 372 18.99 13.99 -8.56
C GLU A 372 17.81 13.99 -9.54
N LEU A 373 16.61 14.41 -9.12
CA LEU A 373 15.45 14.60 -9.99
C LEU A 373 15.47 15.94 -10.75
N GLY A 374 16.11 16.98 -10.20
CA GLY A 374 16.17 18.33 -10.78
C GLY A 374 17.50 18.67 -11.47
N GLN A 375 18.50 17.80 -11.38
CA GLN A 375 19.79 18.06 -12.03
C GLN A 375 19.73 17.83 -13.54
N ARG A 376 20.27 18.78 -14.30
CA ARG A 376 20.60 18.62 -15.73
C ARG A 376 21.75 17.62 -15.89
N ARG A 377 21.47 16.32 -15.78
CA ARG A 377 22.44 15.28 -16.16
C ARG A 377 21.77 14.21 -17.02
N TYR A 378 22.42 13.99 -18.17
CA TYR A 378 22.21 13.04 -19.27
C TYR A 378 21.18 13.44 -20.33
#